data_AF-U1SCU5-F1
#
_entry.id   AF-U1SCU5-F1
#
_cell.length_a   1.000
_cell.length_b   1.000
_cell.length_c   1.000
_cell.angle_alpha   90.00
_cell.angle_beta   90.00
_cell.angle_gamma   90.00
#
_symmetry.space_group_name_H-M   'P 1'
#
loop_
_entity.id
_entity.type
_entity.pdbx_description
1 polymer ?
#
loop_
_entity_poly.entity_id
_entity_poly.type
_entity_poly.pdbx_seq_one_letter_code
_entity_poly.pdbx_strand_id
1 'polypeptide(L)'
;MAFVLENDAKKTFDFKIGKQGKMYHLPLLADLPLTAQVKIAALTRKNETEELIKLLIDVFEKYAPGSTKELTAGMFTQLITAWREASPLAGE
;
A
#
# COMPACT_ATOMS: atom_id res chain seq x y z
N MET A 1 -6.98 -4.29 -37.86
CA MET A 1 -7.45 -3.72 -36.59
C MET A 1 -6.64 -4.38 -35.48
N ALA A 2 -5.72 -3.63 -34.87
CA ALA A 2 -4.97 -4.12 -33.72
C ALA A 2 -5.80 -3.80 -32.47
N PHE A 3 -6.35 -4.83 -31.84
CA PHE A 3 -6.94 -4.71 -30.51
C PHE A 3 -5.79 -4.72 -29.51
N VAL A 4 -5.55 -3.57 -28.90
CA VAL A 4 -4.63 -3.46 -27.76
C VAL A 4 -5.41 -3.98 -26.56
N LEU A 5 -4.97 -5.11 -26.00
CA LEU A 5 -5.29 -5.45 -24.63
C LEU A 5 -4.62 -4.38 -23.76
N GLU A 6 -5.33 -3.30 -23.44
CA GLU A 6 -5.08 -2.53 -22.23
C GLU A 6 -5.39 -3.48 -21.09
N ASN A 7 -4.40 -4.28 -20.72
CA ASN A 7 -4.43 -5.09 -19.52
C ASN A 7 -4.50 -4.09 -18.36
N ASP A 8 -5.72 -3.78 -17.95
CA ASP A 8 -6.11 -3.15 -16.69
C ASP A 8 -5.77 -4.12 -15.55
N ALA A 9 -4.52 -4.57 -15.50
CA ALA A 9 -3.95 -5.30 -14.39
C ALA A 9 -3.87 -4.28 -13.27
N LYS A 10 -4.96 -4.14 -12.51
CA LYS A 10 -5.13 -3.18 -11.42
C LYS A 10 -3.81 -2.96 -10.68
N LYS A 11 -3.12 -1.87 -11.02
CA LYS A 11 -1.86 -1.45 -10.38
C LYS A 11 -2.11 -0.80 -9.02
N THR A 12 -3.37 -0.77 -8.61
CA THR A 12 -3.83 -0.17 -7.38
C THR A 12 -4.54 -1.20 -6.51
N PHE A 13 -4.22 -1.16 -5.23
CA PHE A 13 -4.96 -1.79 -4.15
C PHE A 13 -6.11 -0.88 -3.73
N ASP A 14 -7.32 -1.29 -4.08
CA ASP A 14 -8.54 -0.57 -3.73
C ASP A 14 -9.07 -1.10 -2.39
N PHE A 15 -9.31 -0.22 -1.42
CA PHE A 15 -9.86 -0.59 -0.12
C PHE A 15 -10.88 0.44 0.36
N LYS A 16 -11.75 0.02 1.28
CA LYS A 16 -12.79 0.89 1.86
C LYS A 16 -12.60 0.99 3.35
N ILE A 17 -12.69 2.20 3.90
CA ILE A 17 -12.62 2.44 5.35
C ILE A 17 -13.96 2.97 5.85
N GLY A 18 -14.33 2.49 7.04
CA GLY A 18 -15.50 2.95 7.78
C GLY A 18 -16.84 2.41 7.23
N LYS A 19 -17.89 2.58 8.03
CA LYS A 19 -19.27 2.18 7.64
C LYS A 19 -19.82 2.97 6.44
N GLN A 20 -19.24 4.13 6.13
CA GLN A 20 -19.59 4.94 4.96
C GLN A 20 -19.00 4.43 3.65
N GLY A 21 -18.05 3.47 3.69
CA GLY A 21 -17.56 2.80 2.49
C GLY A 21 -16.74 3.69 1.56
N LYS A 22 -16.07 4.72 2.08
CA LYS A 22 -15.21 5.61 1.28
C LYS A 22 -14.10 4.78 0.66
N MET A 23 -14.05 4.79 -0.67
CA MET A 23 -13.10 4.02 -1.45
C MET A 23 -11.79 4.80 -1.57
N TYR A 24 -10.71 4.12 -1.25
CA TYR A 24 -9.35 4.61 -1.35
C TYR A 24 -8.58 3.70 -2.31
N HIS A 25 -7.65 4.31 -3.02
CA HIS A 25 -6.83 3.64 -4.01
C HIS A 25 -5.38 3.87 -3.63
N LEU A 26 -4.65 2.79 -3.37
CA LEU A 26 -3.19 2.85 -3.16
C LEU A 26 -2.48 2.20 -4.33
N PRO A 27 -1.34 2.71 -4.81
CA PRO A 27 -0.49 1.93 -5.71
C PRO A 27 -0.05 0.62 -5.04
N LEU A 28 0.09 -0.45 -5.81
CA LEU A 28 0.73 -1.68 -5.34
C LEU A 28 2.18 -1.41 -4.91
N LEU A 29 2.73 -2.21 -3.99
CA LEU A 29 4.12 -2.05 -3.52
C LEU A 29 5.13 -2.07 -4.68
N ALA A 30 4.91 -2.91 -5.69
CA ALA A 30 5.77 -3.00 -6.86
C ALA A 30 5.73 -1.72 -7.73
N ASP A 31 4.65 -0.94 -7.66
CA ASP A 31 4.44 0.29 -8.44
C ASP A 31 4.88 1.54 -7.66
N LEU A 32 5.29 1.40 -6.39
CA LEU A 32 5.87 2.50 -5.63
C LEU A 32 7.22 2.95 -6.21
N PRO A 33 7.64 4.20 -5.96
CA PRO A 33 9.00 4.64 -6.28
C PRO A 33 10.04 3.69 -5.68
N LEU A 34 11.09 3.37 -6.44
CA LEU A 34 12.18 2.49 -6.00
C LEU A 34 12.76 2.90 -4.64
N THR A 35 12.83 4.21 -4.36
CA THR A 35 13.28 4.75 -3.08
C THR A 35 12.39 4.34 -1.90
N ALA A 36 11.06 4.28 -2.10
CA ALA A 36 10.13 3.80 -1.08
C ALA A 36 10.23 2.28 -0.92
N GLN A 37 10.32 1.52 -2.02
CA GLN A 37 10.49 0.06 -1.97
C GLN A 37 11.75 -0.35 -1.21
N VAL A 38 12.90 0.27 -1.53
CA VAL A 38 14.18 0.01 -0.85
C VAL A 38 14.11 0.38 0.63
N LYS A 39 13.48 1.50 0.98
CA LYS A 39 13.30 1.89 2.38
C LYS A 39 12.42 0.90 3.15
N ILE A 40 11.28 0.49 2.59
CA ILE A 40 10.39 -0.51 3.20
C ILE A 40 11.15 -1.81 3.42
N ALA A 41 11.89 -2.31 2.42
CA ALA A 41 12.68 -3.53 2.54
C ALA A 41 13.81 -3.39 3.59
N ALA A 42 14.51 -2.25 3.62
CA ALA A 42 15.58 -2.00 4.58
C ALA A 42 15.06 -1.91 6.03
N LEU A 43 13.95 -1.20 6.25
CA LEU A 43 13.32 -1.07 7.57
C LEU A 43 12.74 -2.41 8.04
N THR A 44 12.15 -3.19 7.13
CA THR A 44 11.68 -4.55 7.42
C THR A 44 12.84 -5.44 7.85
N ARG A 45 13.99 -5.41 7.15
CA ARG A 45 15.19 -6.20 7.53
C ARG A 45 15.81 -5.77 8.85
N LYS A 46 15.71 -4.49 9.21
CA LYS A 46 16.24 -3.93 10.45
C LYS A 46 15.31 -4.13 11.65
N ASN A 47 14.11 -4.70 11.46
CA ASN A 47 13.09 -4.79 12.50
C ASN A 47 12.69 -3.41 13.10
N GLU A 48 12.90 -2.33 12.34
CA GLU A 48 12.62 -0.95 12.74
C GLU A 48 11.13 -0.64 12.51
N THR A 49 10.28 -1.20 13.37
CA THR A 49 8.82 -1.17 13.21
C THR A 49 8.25 0.25 13.23
N GLU A 50 8.77 1.14 14.07
CA GLU A 50 8.24 2.50 14.20
C GLU A 50 8.49 3.36 12.95
N GLU A 51 9.73 3.37 12.45
CA GLU A 51 10.10 4.07 11.21
C GLU A 51 9.37 3.48 9.99
N LEU A 52 9.21 2.16 9.96
CA LEU A 52 8.43 1.47 8.93
C LEU A 52 6.96 1.92 8.95
N ILE A 53 6.34 1.95 10.13
CA ILE A 53 4.96 2.42 10.30
C ILE A 53 4.83 3.88 9.85
N LYS A 54 5.74 4.77 10.25
CA LYS A 54 5.73 6.18 9.81
C LYS A 54 5.84 6.30 8.29
N LEU A 55 6.73 5.55 7.66
CA LEU A 55 6.89 5.53 6.21
C LEU A 55 5.61 5.04 5.51
N LEU A 56 4.99 3.99 6.04
CA LEU A 56 3.75 3.45 5.50
C LEU A 56 2.61 4.46 5.65
N ILE A 57 2.47 5.12 6.80
CA ILE A 57 1.48 6.18 7.00
C ILE A 57 1.69 7.32 5.99
N ASP A 58 2.94 7.75 5.76
CA ASP A 58 3.27 8.79 4.77
C ASP A 58 2.84 8.36 3.35
N VAL A 59 3.13 7.13 2.96
CA VAL A 59 2.69 6.57 1.68
C VAL A 59 1.17 6.55 1.58
N PHE A 60 0.48 6.10 2.62
CA PHE A 60 -0.98 6.06 2.64
C PHE A 60 -1.59 7.46 2.61
N GLU A 61 -1.10 8.43 3.35
CA GLU A 61 -1.60 9.81 3.30
C GLU A 61 -1.29 10.50 1.96
N LYS A 62 -0.17 10.14 1.32
CA LYS A 62 0.21 10.69 0.01
C LYS A 62 -0.70 10.22 -1.13
N TYR A 63 -1.03 8.92 -1.17
CA TYR A 63 -1.83 8.34 -2.26
C TYR A 63 -3.32 8.21 -1.91
N ALA A 64 -3.64 8.05 -0.63
CA ALA A 64 -4.99 7.91 -0.07
C ALA A 64 -5.19 8.87 1.12
N PRO A 65 -5.23 10.19 0.88
CA PRO A 65 -5.26 11.19 1.93
C PRO A 65 -6.46 11.04 2.88
N GLY A 66 -6.18 11.05 4.19
CA GLY A 66 -7.18 10.87 5.23
C GLY A 66 -7.56 9.42 5.52
N SER A 67 -7.03 8.44 4.78
CA SER A 67 -7.25 7.02 5.04
C SER A 67 -6.73 6.63 6.43
N THR A 68 -5.59 7.17 6.87
CA THR A 68 -4.97 6.77 8.14
C THR A 68 -5.65 7.33 9.38
N LYS A 69 -6.43 8.41 9.24
CA LYS A 69 -7.11 9.08 10.37
C LYS A 69 -8.28 8.28 10.93
N GLU A 70 -8.91 7.45 10.10
CA GLU A 70 -10.05 6.62 10.48
C GLU A 70 -9.62 5.19 10.87
N LEU A 71 -8.33 4.87 10.75
CA LEU A 71 -7.80 3.54 11.06
C LEU A 71 -7.30 3.48 12.51
N THR A 72 -7.69 2.42 13.21
CA THR A 72 -7.03 2.02 14.44
C THR A 72 -5.72 1.30 14.12
N ALA A 73 -4.79 1.22 15.07
CA ALA A 73 -3.52 0.51 14.89
C ALA A 73 -3.72 -0.94 14.39
N GLY A 74 -4.73 -1.65 14.90
CA GLY A 74 -5.06 -3.01 14.44
C GLY A 74 -5.58 -3.07 13.00
N MET A 75 -6.43 -2.12 12.61
CA MET A 75 -6.94 -2.02 11.23
C MET A 75 -5.83 -1.64 10.25
N PHE A 76 -4.93 -0.73 10.66
CA PHE A 76 -3.79 -0.33 9.86
C PHE A 76 -2.83 -1.50 9.61
N THR A 77 -2.51 -2.30 10.63
CA THR A 77 -1.69 -3.51 10.45
C THR A 77 -2.35 -4.50 9.49
N GLN A 78 -3.66 -4.76 9.62
CA GLN A 78 -4.38 -5.64 8.68
C GLN A 78 -4.36 -5.10 7.25
N LEU A 79 -4.51 -3.78 7.10
CA LEU A 79 -4.49 -3.12 5.80
C LEU A 79 -3.11 -3.22 5.13
N ILE A 80 -2.02 -3.02 5.89
CA ILE A 80 -0.65 -3.20 5.40
C ILE A 80 -0.43 -4.65 4.99
N THR A 81 -0.86 -5.61 5.80
CA THR A 81 -0.72 -7.04 5.46
C THR A 81 -1.45 -7.36 4.17
N ALA A 82 -2.72 -6.97 4.05
CA ALA A 82 -3.52 -7.18 2.83
C ALA A 82 -2.90 -6.49 1.60
N TRP A 83 -2.34 -5.29 1.78
CA TRP A 83 -1.64 -4.57 0.71
C TRP A 83 -0.34 -5.25 0.29
N ARG A 84 0.41 -5.83 1.24
CA ARG A 84 1.58 -6.67 0.98
C ARG A 84 1.23 -7.97 0.26
N GLU A 85 0.14 -8.63 0.67
CA GLU A 85 -0.33 -9.85 0.02
C GLU A 85 -0.86 -9.59 -1.40
N ALA A 86 -1.53 -8.45 -1.62
CA ALA A 86 -2.01 -8.05 -2.95
C ALA A 86 -0.88 -7.65 -3.91
N SER A 87 0.31 -7.33 -3.38
CA SER A 87 1.47 -6.96 -4.15
C SER A 87 2.71 -7.66 -3.60
N PRO A 88 2.89 -8.97 -3.85
CA PRO A 88 4.13 -9.65 -3.53
C PRO A 88 5.26 -8.88 -4.22
N LEU A 89 6.21 -8.37 -3.43
CA LEU A 89 7.47 -7.89 -3.97
C LEU A 89 8.10 -9.11 -4.63
N ALA A 90 8.29 -9.09 -5.95
CA ALA A 90 8.85 -10.23 -6.68
C ALA A 90 10.16 -10.67 -6.00
N GLY A 91 10.15 -11.85 -5.37
CA GLY A 91 11.31 -12.36 -4.62
C GLY A 91 11.07 -13.19 -3.37
N GLU A 92 9.87 -13.77 -3.17
CA GLU A 92 9.68 -14.97 -2.31
C GLU A 92 9.21 -16.15 -3.16
#